data_AF-A0A517N060-F1
#
_entry.id   AF-A0A517N060-F1
#
_cell.length_a   1.000
_cell.length_b   1.000
_cell.length_c   1.000
_cell.angle_alpha   90.00
_cell.angle_beta   90.00
_cell.angle_gamma   90.00
#
_symmetry.space_group_name_H-M   'P 1'
#
loop_
_entity.id
_entity.type
_entity.pdbx_description
1 polymer ?
#
loop_
_entity_poly.entity_id
_entity_poly.type
_entity_poly.pdbx_seq_one_letter_code
_entity_poly.pdbx_strand_id
1 'polypeptide(L)'
;MWLFLSGCSPNSANVRLEGDRLIATNPWTTTLVFFLIGAAIITAGLLLGLKGGKKARRGAVFISIVGLIWLALTGLSVPFEENSVDSTQLIIAEGLLGRGVHAEVLLADLQEIEVYKARVSTRSGGRRGGRRRGTSIVTLVKLLMKDGETDSLLMSGTLREPLLGHFMKQAERQGVVINDRRAEFVE
;
A
#
# COMPACT_ATOMS: atom_id res chain seq x y z
N MET A 1 12.92 -18.50 -0.15
CA MET A 1 14.17 -17.74 0.07
C MET A 1 13.79 -16.30 0.34
N TRP A 2 14.09 -15.77 1.53
CA TRP A 2 13.76 -14.39 1.89
C TRP A 2 14.88 -13.47 1.38
N LEU A 3 14.62 -12.68 0.34
CA LEU A 3 15.53 -11.62 -0.07
C LEU A 3 15.17 -10.36 0.72
N PHE A 4 15.81 -10.19 1.87
CA PHE A 4 15.81 -8.91 2.58
C PHE A 4 16.73 -7.96 1.81
N LEU A 5 16.15 -7.04 1.04
CA LEU A 5 16.89 -5.85 0.59
C LEU A 5 17.01 -4.93 1.80
N SER A 6 18.04 -5.19 2.60
CA SER A 6 18.33 -4.51 3.85
C SER A 6 18.71 -3.05 3.62
N GLY A 7 17.78 -2.16 3.93
CA GLY A 7 18.03 -0.79 4.33
C GLY A 7 16.78 -0.33 5.07
N CYS A 8 16.91 0.06 6.35
CA CYS A 8 15.82 0.63 7.15
C CYS A 8 15.36 1.95 6.54
N SER A 9 14.62 1.86 5.44
CA SER A 9 13.77 2.90 4.91
C SER A 9 12.37 2.59 5.42
N PRO A 10 11.65 3.53 6.05
CA PRO A 10 10.22 3.36 6.35
C PRO A 10 9.36 3.13 5.09
N ASN A 11 9.97 3.19 3.90
CA ASN A 11 9.40 2.92 2.59
C ASN A 11 10.01 1.64 1.96
N SER A 12 10.25 0.57 2.71
CA SER A 12 10.68 -0.72 2.15
C SER A 12 9.48 -1.66 2.04
N ALA A 13 9.26 -2.28 0.88
CA ALA A 13 8.26 -3.35 0.72
C ALA A 13 8.85 -4.72 1.12
N ASN A 14 8.10 -5.52 1.86
CA ASN A 14 8.37 -6.94 2.04
C ASN A 14 7.82 -7.70 0.83
N VAL A 15 8.72 -8.28 0.05
CA VAL A 15 8.37 -9.06 -1.13
C VAL A 15 8.60 -10.54 -0.85
N ARG A 16 7.58 -11.37 -1.09
CA ARG A 16 7.62 -12.81 -0.90
C ARG A 16 7.20 -13.52 -2.17
N LEU A 17 7.98 -14.52 -2.59
CA LEU A 17 7.64 -15.41 -3.69
C LEU A 17 7.12 -16.74 -3.11
N GLU A 18 5.87 -17.09 -3.44
CA GLU A 18 5.20 -18.34 -3.09
C GLU A 18 4.87 -19.10 -4.39
N GLY A 19 5.73 -20.06 -4.75
CA GLY A 19 5.63 -20.71 -6.07
C GLY A 19 5.89 -19.69 -7.19
N ASP A 20 4.91 -19.52 -8.09
CA ASP A 20 4.93 -18.50 -9.16
C ASP A 20 4.20 -17.20 -8.77
N ARG A 21 3.68 -17.10 -7.54
CA ARG A 21 3.00 -15.91 -7.04
C ARG A 21 3.95 -15.00 -6.28
N LEU A 22 4.07 -13.74 -6.71
CA LEU A 22 4.79 -12.70 -6.00
C LEU A 22 3.82 -11.85 -5.19
N ILE A 23 4.07 -11.69 -3.89
CA ILE A 23 3.25 -10.90 -2.97
C ILE A 23 4.12 -9.77 -2.42
N ALA A 24 3.63 -8.53 -2.48
CA ALA A 24 4.29 -7.36 -1.89
C ALA A 24 3.43 -6.78 -0.77
N THR A 25 4.01 -6.59 0.41
CA THR A 25 3.32 -6.05 1.60
C THR A 25 4.17 -4.99 2.28
N ASN A 26 3.57 -3.97 2.88
CA ASN A 26 4.34 -3.04 3.70
C ASN A 26 4.69 -3.67 5.05
N PRO A 27 5.80 -3.28 5.67
CA PRO A 27 6.13 -3.71 7.02
C PRO A 27 5.11 -3.13 7.99
N TRP A 28 4.33 -4.01 8.63
CA TRP A 28 3.35 -3.66 9.66
C TRP A 28 3.98 -3.01 10.91
N THR A 29 5.30 -2.88 10.94
CA THR A 29 6.07 -2.38 12.08
C THR A 29 5.65 -0.98 12.52
N THR A 30 5.27 -0.10 11.58
CA THR A 30 4.77 1.24 11.92
C THR A 30 3.40 1.19 12.57
N THR A 31 2.48 0.39 12.02
CA THR A 31 1.13 0.18 12.58
C THR A 31 1.19 -0.50 13.95
N LEU A 32 2.11 -1.46 14.13
CA LEU A 32 2.30 -2.22 15.36
C LEU A 32 2.69 -1.32 16.55
N VAL A 33 3.50 -0.28 16.33
CA VAL A 33 3.85 0.71 17.38
C VAL A 33 2.59 1.39 17.92
N PHE A 34 1.64 1.77 17.06
CA PHE A 34 0.39 2.40 17.49
C PHE A 34 -0.51 1.45 18.28
N PHE A 35 -0.56 0.17 17.90
CA PHE A 35 -1.23 -0.87 18.69
C PHE A 35 -0.59 -1.04 20.07
N LEU A 36 0.75 -1.06 20.16
CA LEU A 36 1.46 -1.18 21.44
C LEU A 36 1.21 0.02 22.36
N ILE A 37 1.17 1.24 21.82
CA ILE A 37 0.84 2.44 22.59
C ILE A 37 -0.59 2.34 23.14
N GLY A 38 -1.57 1.95 22.30
CA GLY A 38 -2.95 1.75 22.73
C GLY A 38 -3.06 0.70 23.84
N ALA A 39 -2.39 -0.45 23.67
CA ALA A 39 -2.33 -1.49 24.69
C ALA A 39 -1.71 -0.99 26.00
N ALA A 40 -0.59 -0.27 25.94
CA ALA A 40 0.06 0.29 27.12
C ALA A 40 -0.84 1.29 27.88
N ILE A 41 -1.60 2.12 27.17
CA ILE A 41 -2.57 3.05 27.79
C ILE A 41 -3.67 2.27 28.52
N ILE A 42 -4.21 1.21 27.90
CA ILE A 42 -5.22 0.35 28.55
C ILE A 42 -4.64 -0.33 29.79
N THR A 43 -3.43 -0.90 29.68
CA THR A 43 -2.76 -1.55 30.82
C THR A 43 -2.51 -0.55 31.96
N ALA A 44 -2.08 0.67 31.66
CA ALA A 44 -1.92 1.73 32.66
C ALA A 44 -3.25 2.10 33.34
N GLY A 45 -4.33 2.22 32.56
CA GLY A 45 -5.68 2.45 33.07
C GLY A 45 -6.13 1.33 34.02
N LEU A 46 -5.97 0.06 33.62
CA LEU A 46 -6.31 -1.09 34.45
C LEU A 46 -5.51 -1.14 35.76
N LEU A 47 -4.19 -0.92 35.70
CA LEU A 47 -3.32 -0.91 36.88
C LEU A 47 -3.71 0.21 37.87
N LEU A 48 -4.04 1.40 37.36
CA LEU A 48 -4.55 2.51 38.18
C LEU A 48 -5.89 2.18 38.84
N GLY A 49 -6.75 1.41 38.16
CA GLY A 49 -8.05 0.98 38.67
C GLY A 49 -7.95 -0.07 39.78
N LEU A 50 -6.95 -0.96 39.68
CA LEU A 50 -6.67 -2.02 40.65
C LEU A 50 -6.01 -1.49 41.94
N LYS A 51 -5.07 -0.55 41.82
CA LYS A 51 -4.31 -0.01 42.97
C LYS A 51 -4.90 1.27 43.59
N GLY A 52 -5.91 1.88 42.97
CA GLY A 52 -6.44 3.20 43.35
C GLY A 52 -7.76 3.18 44.14
N GLY A 53 -7.98 4.22 44.94
CA GLY A 53 -9.27 4.46 45.63
C GLY A 53 -10.43 4.86 44.69
N LYS A 54 -11.63 5.10 45.23
CA LYS A 54 -12.86 5.41 44.45
C LYS A 54 -12.70 6.52 43.39
N LYS A 55 -11.90 7.57 43.66
CA LYS A 55 -11.62 8.65 42.69
C LYS A 55 -10.68 8.20 41.57
N ALA A 56 -9.67 7.40 41.89
CA ALA A 56 -8.72 6.85 40.92
C ALA A 56 -9.38 5.84 39.97
N ARG A 57 -10.39 5.08 40.44
CA ARG A 57 -11.19 4.18 39.57
C ARG A 57 -11.89 4.90 38.43
N ARG A 58 -12.40 6.12 38.65
CA ARG A 58 -13.03 6.91 37.56
C ARG A 58 -12.01 7.36 36.52
N GLY A 59 -10.83 7.79 36.97
CA GLY A 59 -9.71 8.13 36.07
C GLY A 59 -9.19 6.91 35.29
N ALA A 60 -9.10 5.75 35.95
CA ALA A 60 -8.72 4.48 35.33
C ALA A 60 -9.67 4.06 34.20
N VAL A 61 -10.99 4.17 34.43
CA VAL A 61 -12.00 3.90 33.39
C VAL A 61 -11.84 4.86 32.22
N PHE A 62 -11.66 6.16 32.48
CA PHE A 62 -11.46 7.15 31.42
C PHE A 62 -10.21 6.84 30.57
N ILE A 63 -9.07 6.56 31.21
CA ILE A 63 -7.82 6.20 30.52
C ILE A 63 -7.99 4.93 29.68
N SER A 64 -8.69 3.92 30.22
CA SER A 64 -8.96 2.68 29.51
C SER A 64 -9.83 2.91 28.27
N ILE A 65 -10.85 3.77 28.37
CA ILE A 65 -11.70 4.16 27.23
C ILE A 65 -10.86 4.88 26.17
N VAL A 66 -9.99 5.82 26.56
CA VAL A 66 -9.09 6.51 25.62
C VAL A 66 -8.18 5.51 24.90
N GLY A 67 -7.62 4.54 25.62
CA GLY A 67 -6.81 3.47 25.02
C GLY A 67 -7.61 2.58 24.05
N LEU A 68 -8.86 2.25 24.37
CA LEU A 68 -9.75 1.50 23.48
C LEU A 68 -10.11 2.29 22.21
N ILE A 69 -10.42 3.58 22.35
CA ILE A 69 -10.68 4.46 21.20
C ILE A 69 -9.44 4.54 20.31
N TRP A 70 -8.24 4.66 20.91
CA TRP A 70 -6.98 4.67 20.18
C TRP A 70 -6.76 3.38 19.39
N LEU A 71 -6.99 2.21 20.01
CA LEU A 71 -6.90 0.92 19.34
C LEU A 71 -7.91 0.80 18.19
N ALA A 72 -9.15 1.26 18.39
CA ALA A 72 -10.18 1.24 17.35
C ALA A 72 -9.79 2.13 16.16
N LEU A 73 -9.32 3.35 16.41
CA LEU A 73 -8.86 4.26 15.36
C LEU A 73 -7.61 3.73 14.64
N THR A 74 -6.69 3.11 15.37
CA THR A 74 -5.53 2.43 14.79
C THR A 74 -5.97 1.26 13.90
N GLY A 75 -6.92 0.44 14.36
CA GLY A 75 -7.51 -0.67 13.59
C GLY A 75 -8.18 -0.21 12.29
N LEU A 76 -8.93 0.90 12.34
CA LEU A 76 -9.60 1.46 11.17
C LEU A 76 -8.63 2.13 10.18
N SER A 77 -7.43 2.51 10.66
CA SER A 77 -6.38 3.09 9.83
C SER A 77 -5.35 2.06 9.38
N VAL A 78 -5.56 0.77 9.66
CA VAL A 78 -4.75 -0.30 9.07
C VAL A 78 -5.00 -0.26 7.57
N PRO A 79 -3.95 -0.08 6.74
CA PRO A 79 -4.11 -0.19 5.31
C PRO A 79 -4.50 -1.63 4.97
N PHE A 80 -5.51 -1.79 4.12
CA PHE A 80 -5.72 -3.07 3.47
C PHE A 80 -4.79 -3.13 2.27
N GLU A 81 -4.02 -4.21 2.21
CA GLU A 81 -3.01 -4.42 1.16
C GLU A 81 -3.13 -5.86 0.70
N GLU A 82 -3.66 -6.04 -0.51
CA GLU A 82 -3.58 -7.29 -1.25
C GLU A 82 -2.98 -6.97 -2.61
N ASN A 83 -1.65 -6.99 -2.66
CA ASN A 83 -0.92 -6.80 -3.89
C ASN A 83 -0.19 -8.08 -4.26
N SER A 84 -0.64 -8.72 -5.33
CA SER A 84 -0.01 -9.94 -5.80
C SER A 84 -0.05 -10.08 -7.31
N VAL A 85 0.96 -10.75 -7.82
CA VAL A 85 1.10 -11.10 -9.22
C VAL A 85 1.27 -12.61 -9.28
N ASP A 86 0.37 -13.29 -9.98
CA ASP A 86 0.47 -14.70 -10.28
C ASP A 86 0.43 -14.90 -11.81
N SER A 87 0.79 -16.10 -12.25
CA SER A 87 0.83 -16.55 -13.63
C SER A 87 -0.43 -16.23 -14.43
N THR A 88 -1.59 -16.02 -13.81
CA THR A 88 -2.85 -15.71 -14.50
C THR A 88 -3.29 -14.26 -14.35
N GLN A 89 -2.84 -13.54 -13.31
CA GLN A 89 -3.43 -12.25 -12.96
C GLN A 89 -2.54 -11.36 -12.10
N LEU A 90 -2.77 -10.05 -12.22
CA LEU A 90 -2.25 -8.99 -11.36
C LEU A 90 -3.41 -8.45 -10.52
N ILE A 91 -3.26 -8.50 -9.20
CA ILE A 91 -4.17 -7.86 -8.25
C ILE A 91 -3.40 -6.76 -7.53
N ILE A 92 -3.96 -5.56 -7.57
CA ILE A 92 -3.51 -4.39 -6.82
C ILE A 92 -4.69 -3.89 -6.00
N ALA A 93 -4.72 -4.22 -4.71
CA ALA A 93 -5.65 -3.67 -3.75
C ALA A 93 -4.87 -2.94 -2.67
N GLU A 94 -4.84 -1.60 -2.75
CA GLU A 94 -4.16 -0.74 -1.80
C GLU A 94 -5.11 0.34 -1.31
N GLY A 95 -5.21 0.53 0.00
CA GLY A 95 -5.94 1.67 0.52
C GLY A 95 -6.16 1.67 2.02
N LEU A 96 -6.89 2.69 2.45
CA LEU A 96 -7.51 2.79 3.77
C LEU A 96 -9.01 2.57 3.61
N LEU A 97 -9.68 2.12 4.67
CA LEU A 97 -11.15 2.03 4.70
C LEU A 97 -11.78 3.34 4.19
N GLY A 98 -12.52 3.25 3.08
CA GLY A 98 -13.19 4.37 2.40
C GLY A 98 -12.38 5.13 1.34
N ARG A 99 -11.09 4.83 1.14
CA ARG A 99 -10.24 5.35 0.06
C ARG A 99 -9.17 4.33 -0.34
N GLY A 100 -9.31 3.72 -1.51
CA GLY A 100 -8.32 2.80 -2.04
C GLY A 100 -8.38 2.67 -3.56
N VAL A 101 -7.36 2.02 -4.11
CA VAL A 101 -7.27 1.57 -5.49
C VAL A 101 -7.47 0.06 -5.46
N HIS A 102 -8.41 -0.42 -6.26
CA HIS A 102 -8.57 -1.84 -6.55
C HIS A 102 -8.49 -2.02 -8.05
N ALA A 103 -7.48 -2.75 -8.52
CA ALA A 103 -7.31 -3.11 -9.91
C ALA A 103 -7.02 -4.61 -9.98
N GLU A 104 -7.74 -5.30 -10.84
CA GLU A 104 -7.55 -6.70 -11.13
C GLU A 104 -7.43 -6.85 -12.64
N VAL A 105 -6.35 -7.49 -13.08
CA VAL A 105 -6.00 -7.61 -14.49
C VAL A 105 -5.65 -9.06 -14.77
N LEU A 106 -6.45 -9.70 -15.61
CA LEU A 106 -6.18 -11.04 -16.09
C LEU A 106 -5.17 -10.99 -17.24
N LEU A 107 -4.07 -11.73 -17.11
CA LEU A 107 -3.04 -11.81 -18.16
C LEU A 107 -3.58 -12.44 -19.45
N ALA A 108 -4.58 -13.34 -19.31
CA ALA A 108 -5.23 -13.99 -20.45
C ALA A 108 -5.97 -13.01 -21.37
N ASP A 109 -6.43 -11.87 -20.84
CA ASP A 109 -7.18 -10.86 -21.59
C ASP A 109 -6.27 -9.78 -22.17
N LEU A 110 -4.97 -9.83 -21.84
CA LEU A 110 -4.01 -8.83 -22.25
C LEU A 110 -3.43 -9.13 -23.63
N GLN A 111 -3.29 -8.09 -24.43
CA GLN A 111 -2.66 -8.13 -25.74
C GLN A 111 -1.31 -7.42 -25.72
N GLU A 112 -1.25 -6.24 -25.10
CA GLU A 112 -0.06 -5.41 -25.08
C GLU A 112 0.06 -4.62 -23.76
N ILE A 113 1.29 -4.45 -23.28
CA ILE A 113 1.66 -3.62 -22.14
C ILE A 113 2.55 -2.51 -22.64
N GLU A 114 2.15 -1.27 -22.40
CA GLU A 114 3.02 -0.11 -22.61
C GLU A 114 3.40 0.52 -21.27
N VAL A 115 4.69 0.75 -21.05
CA VAL A 115 5.20 1.32 -19.79
C VAL A 115 5.83 2.68 -20.04
N TYR A 116 5.38 3.71 -19.33
CA TYR A 116 5.79 5.09 -19.49
C TYR A 116 6.25 5.70 -18.17
N LYS A 117 7.06 6.77 -18.25
CA LYS A 117 7.21 7.72 -17.16
C LYS A 117 6.27 8.90 -17.39
N ALA A 118 5.33 9.10 -16.47
CA ALA A 118 4.40 10.22 -16.49
C ALA A 118 4.73 11.24 -15.40
N ARG A 119 4.45 12.52 -15.62
CA ARG A 119 4.59 13.57 -14.60
C ARG A 119 3.22 13.95 -14.04
N VAL A 120 2.94 13.55 -12.81
CA VAL A 120 1.67 13.88 -12.16
C VAL A 120 1.84 15.07 -11.22
N SER A 121 0.99 16.08 -11.39
CA SER A 121 0.88 17.20 -10.46
C SER A 121 0.18 16.73 -9.18
N THR A 122 0.91 16.59 -8.08
CA THR A 122 0.31 16.29 -6.79
C THR A 122 -0.34 17.56 -6.22
N ARG A 123 -1.68 17.56 -6.16
CA ARG A 123 -2.43 18.55 -5.38
C ARG A 123 -2.25 18.22 -3.91
N SER A 124 -1.27 18.85 -3.26
CA SER A 124 -1.17 18.84 -1.79
C SER A 124 -2.40 19.55 -1.23
N GLY A 125 -3.42 18.80 -0.82
CA GLY A 125 -4.61 19.31 -0.15
C GLY A 125 -4.26 19.84 1.23
N GLY A 126 -4.08 21.15 1.36
CA GLY A 126 -3.84 21.82 2.64
C GLY A 126 -4.12 23.33 2.55
N ARG A 127 -5.17 23.78 3.24
CA ARG A 127 -5.66 25.15 3.36
C ARG A 127 -4.59 26.15 3.84
N ARG A 128 -4.73 27.41 3.36
CA ARG A 128 -4.09 28.67 3.79
C ARG A 128 -2.56 28.73 3.67
N GLY A 129 -2.10 29.41 2.63
CA GLY A 129 -0.70 29.81 2.43
C GLY A 129 -0.09 29.06 1.26
N GLY A 130 0.15 29.78 0.15
CA GLY A 130 0.56 29.22 -1.13
C GLY A 130 1.73 28.24 -1.02
N ARG A 131 1.45 26.95 -1.19
CA ARG A 131 2.47 25.91 -1.30
C ARG A 131 2.49 25.42 -2.75
N ARG A 132 3.67 25.49 -3.38
CA ARG A 132 3.95 25.09 -4.76
C ARG A 132 3.34 23.72 -5.06
N ARG A 133 2.69 23.58 -6.23
CA ARG A 133 2.33 22.26 -6.78
C ARG A 133 3.61 21.43 -6.85
N GLY A 134 3.61 20.27 -6.20
CA GLY A 134 4.68 19.29 -6.38
C GLY A 134 4.43 18.55 -7.69
N THR A 135 5.45 18.39 -8.52
CA THR A 135 5.43 17.46 -9.65
C THR A 135 6.11 16.18 -9.21
N SER A 136 5.42 15.05 -9.33
CA SER A 136 5.97 13.72 -9.07
C SER A 136 6.11 12.98 -10.39
N ILE A 137 7.23 12.29 -10.58
CA ILE A 137 7.39 11.35 -11.70
C ILE A 137 6.83 10.01 -11.23
N VAL A 138 5.96 9.42 -12.05
CA VAL A 138 5.28 8.16 -11.77
C VAL A 138 5.47 7.21 -12.94
N THR A 139 5.57 5.91 -12.67
CA THR A 139 5.47 4.89 -13.71
C THR A 139 3.99 4.67 -14.03
N LEU A 140 3.61 4.89 -15.28
CA LEU A 140 2.27 4.62 -15.82
C LEU A 140 2.36 3.38 -16.70
N VAL A 141 1.43 2.44 -16.53
CA VAL A 141 1.30 1.25 -17.35
C VAL A 141 -0.04 1.32 -18.06
N LYS A 142 -0.03 1.30 -19.39
CA LYS A 142 -1.24 1.11 -20.19
C LYS A 142 -1.34 -0.36 -20.57
N LEU A 143 -2.52 -0.91 -20.36
CA LEU A 143 -2.83 -2.30 -20.63
C LEU A 143 -3.84 -2.30 -21.77
N LEU A 144 -3.42 -2.79 -22.93
CA LEU A 144 -4.32 -3.00 -24.06
C LEU A 144 -4.88 -4.41 -23.97
N MET A 145 -6.19 -4.49 -23.84
CA MET A 145 -6.95 -5.73 -23.73
C MET A 145 -7.31 -6.25 -25.12
N LYS A 146 -7.55 -7.56 -25.24
CA LYS A 146 -7.87 -8.23 -26.52
C LYS A 146 -9.19 -7.80 -27.14
N ASP A 147 -10.10 -7.26 -26.33
CA ASP A 147 -11.36 -6.66 -26.78
C ASP A 147 -11.18 -5.23 -27.31
N GLY A 148 -9.97 -4.68 -27.24
CA GLY A 148 -9.63 -3.32 -27.66
C GLY A 148 -9.79 -2.27 -26.57
N GLU A 149 -10.22 -2.64 -25.36
CA GLU A 149 -10.24 -1.71 -24.23
C GLU A 149 -8.81 -1.40 -23.76
N THR A 150 -8.63 -0.19 -23.22
CA THR A 150 -7.34 0.22 -22.65
C THR A 150 -7.53 0.66 -21.21
N ASP A 151 -6.86 -0.01 -20.29
CA ASP A 151 -6.78 0.39 -18.89
C ASP A 151 -5.43 1.06 -18.57
N SER A 152 -5.39 1.90 -17.54
CA SER A 152 -4.22 2.68 -17.17
C SER A 152 -3.95 2.59 -15.67
N LEU A 153 -2.84 1.94 -15.32
CA LEU A 153 -2.43 1.72 -13.94
C LEU A 153 -1.20 2.54 -13.59
N LEU A 154 -1.28 3.27 -12.48
CA LEU A 154 -0.12 3.93 -11.89
C LEU A 154 0.66 2.93 -11.04
N MET A 155 1.85 2.53 -11.49
CA MET A 155 2.71 1.54 -10.81
C MET A 155 3.80 2.20 -9.95
N SER A 156 3.47 3.33 -9.33
CA SER A 156 4.40 4.05 -8.46
C SER A 156 4.18 3.70 -7.00
N GLY A 157 5.27 3.52 -6.27
CA GLY A 157 5.23 3.17 -4.85
C GLY A 157 6.04 1.91 -4.57
N THR A 158 6.30 1.70 -3.29
CA THR A 158 7.21 0.67 -2.78
C THR A 158 6.73 -0.74 -3.08
N LEU A 159 5.41 -0.96 -3.11
CA LEU A 159 4.79 -2.25 -3.36
C LEU A 159 4.63 -2.56 -4.86
N ARG A 160 4.31 -1.54 -5.67
CA ARG A 160 3.98 -1.71 -7.08
C ARG A 160 5.20 -1.89 -7.97
N GLU A 161 6.32 -1.26 -7.63
CA GLU A 161 7.54 -1.31 -8.45
C GLU A 161 8.13 -2.74 -8.58
N PRO A 162 8.26 -3.52 -7.49
CA PRO A 162 8.69 -4.92 -7.59
C PRO A 162 7.67 -5.80 -8.33
N LEU A 163 6.37 -5.55 -8.14
CA LEU A 163 5.31 -6.31 -8.80
C LEU A 163 5.28 -6.06 -10.30
N LEU A 164 5.52 -4.83 -10.76
CA LEU A 164 5.60 -4.50 -12.17
C LEU A 164 6.64 -5.35 -12.90
N GLY A 165 7.85 -5.46 -12.33
CA GLY A 165 8.92 -6.25 -12.92
C GLY A 165 8.57 -7.74 -13.04
N HIS A 166 7.81 -8.28 -12.08
CA HIS A 166 7.35 -9.67 -12.12
C HIS A 166 6.19 -9.87 -13.10
N PHE A 167 5.24 -8.94 -13.11
CA PHE A 167 4.09 -8.94 -14.00
C PHE A 167 4.53 -8.90 -15.47
N MET A 168 5.46 -8.01 -15.82
CA MET A 168 6.03 -7.95 -17.17
C MET A 168 6.67 -9.28 -17.58
N LYS A 169 7.46 -9.91 -16.70
CA LYS A 169 8.08 -11.22 -17.01
C LYS A 169 7.04 -12.32 -17.21
N GLN A 170 5.94 -12.32 -16.48
CA GLN A 170 4.87 -13.30 -16.66
C GLN A 170 4.06 -13.04 -17.93
N ALA A 171 3.75 -11.78 -18.22
CA ALA A 171 3.09 -11.37 -19.45
C ALA A 171 3.91 -11.76 -20.70
N GLU A 172 5.23 -11.52 -20.67
CA GLU A 172 6.14 -11.90 -21.75
C GLU A 172 6.11 -13.40 -22.02
N ARG A 173 6.08 -14.23 -20.96
CA ARG A 173 5.95 -15.69 -21.07
C ARG A 173 4.64 -16.15 -21.69
N GLN A 174 3.59 -15.34 -21.59
CA GLN A 174 2.29 -15.60 -22.22
C GLN A 174 2.18 -15.03 -23.63
N GLY A 175 3.25 -14.43 -24.16
CA GLY A 175 3.28 -13.85 -25.50
C GLY A 175 2.62 -12.48 -25.60
N VAL A 176 2.40 -11.79 -24.47
CA VAL A 176 1.95 -10.40 -24.45
C VAL A 176 3.08 -9.51 -24.96
N VAL A 177 2.76 -8.56 -25.84
CA VAL A 177 3.74 -7.61 -26.37
C VAL A 177 4.08 -6.59 -25.29
N ILE A 178 5.36 -6.34 -25.03
CA ILE A 178 5.79 -5.38 -24.00
C ILE A 178 6.60 -4.26 -24.65
N ASN A 179 6.06 -3.05 -24.59
CA ASN A 179 6.67 -1.82 -25.05
C ASN A 179 7.10 -0.97 -23.86
N ASP A 180 8.35 -1.15 -23.42
CA ASP A 180 8.93 -0.34 -22.36
C ASP A 180 9.45 0.99 -22.92
N ARG A 181 8.65 2.03 -22.76
CA ARG A 181 8.94 3.40 -23.19
C ARG A 181 9.29 4.30 -22.00
N ARG A 182 9.82 3.76 -20.90
CA ARG A 182 10.22 4.58 -19.73
C ARG A 182 11.36 5.57 -20.01
N ALA A 183 12.01 5.48 -21.17
CA ALA A 183 12.93 6.50 -21.69
C ALA A 183 12.19 7.73 -22.27
N GLU A 184 10.95 7.55 -22.71
CA GLU A 184 10.06 8.59 -23.23
C GLU A 184 9.21 9.13 -22.06
N PHE A 185 9.19 10.45 -21.89
CA PHE A 185 8.37 11.10 -20.87
C PHE A 185 7.02 11.50 -21.46
N VAL A 186 5.95 11.15 -20.76
CA VAL A 186 4.59 11.60 -21.06
C VAL A 186 4.22 12.69 -20.05
N GLU A 187 3.78 13.84 -20.55
CA GLU A 187 3.29 14.96 -19.71
C GLU A 187 1.85 14.75 -19.23
#